data_AF-A0A351C200-F1
#
_entry.id   AF-A0A351C200-F1
#
_cell.length_a   1.000
_cell.length_b   1.000
_cell.length_c   1.000
_cell.angle_alpha   90.00
_cell.angle_beta   90.00
_cell.angle_gamma   90.00
#
_symmetry.space_group_name_H-M   'P 1'
#
loop_
_entity.id
_entity.type
_entity.pdbx_description
1 polymer ?
#
loop_
_entity_poly.entity_id
_entity_poly.type
_entity_poly.pdbx_seq_one_letter_code
_entity_poly.pdbx_strand_id
1 'polypeptide(L)'
;MNTSLEDYLKNIYYLQTSSGKVTNMILAEKMNVSSAAVSEMISKISKSGYIKNVPYKGFELTKKGENLAINLVRKHRIWEVFLVKNLKFSWEKVHSEAENLEHASSDELISQLEIFLGNPKFDPHGHPIPDKYGNIPESDLICLSEMNVGQCAYIKQVSDKSSEV
;
A
#
# COMPACT_ATOMS: atom_id res chain seq x y z
N MET A 1 -13.50 -1.98 12.33
CA MET A 1 -12.44 -1.18 11.68
C MET A 1 -12.91 0.26 11.67
N ASN A 2 -12.18 1.14 12.35
CA ASN A 2 -12.43 2.58 12.27
C ASN A 2 -11.77 3.05 10.98
N THR A 3 -12.54 3.26 9.91
CA THR A 3 -11.98 3.53 8.58
C THR A 3 -11.34 4.91 8.58
N SER A 4 -10.03 4.95 8.70
CA SER A 4 -9.28 6.19 8.84
C SER A 4 -9.14 6.87 7.47
N LEU A 5 -8.94 8.19 7.47
CA LEU A 5 -8.58 8.92 6.24
C LEU A 5 -7.34 8.31 5.56
N GLU A 6 -6.42 7.78 6.36
CA GLU A 6 -5.18 7.13 5.94
C GLU A 6 -5.45 5.86 5.11
N ASP A 7 -6.42 5.03 5.53
CA ASP A 7 -6.83 3.82 4.78
C ASP A 7 -7.38 4.16 3.40
N TYR A 8 -8.19 5.23 3.33
CA TYR A 8 -8.70 5.73 2.05
C TYR A 8 -7.55 6.16 1.15
N LEU A 9 -6.60 6.95 1.64
CA LEU A 9 -5.47 7.40 0.82
C LEU A 9 -4.60 6.23 0.35
N LYS A 10 -4.32 5.26 1.23
CA LYS A 10 -3.56 4.04 0.90
C LYS A 10 -4.26 3.21 -0.19
N ASN A 11 -5.57 2.99 -0.07
CA ASN A 11 -6.33 2.25 -1.08
C ASN A 11 -6.45 3.01 -2.41
N ILE A 12 -6.62 4.34 -2.38
CA ILE A 12 -6.62 5.16 -3.60
C ILE A 12 -5.26 5.05 -4.30
N TYR A 13 -4.15 5.11 -3.55
CA TYR A 13 -2.82 4.94 -4.09
C TYR A 13 -2.65 3.60 -4.80
N TYR A 14 -3.08 2.49 -4.17
CA TYR A 14 -3.02 1.16 -4.80
C TYR A 14 -3.90 1.04 -6.04
N LEU A 15 -5.10 1.64 -6.04
CA LEU A 15 -5.96 1.63 -7.22
C LEU A 15 -5.39 2.48 -8.36
N GLN A 16 -4.84 3.67 -8.06
CA GLN A 16 -4.18 4.51 -9.07
C GLN A 16 -2.99 3.83 -9.72
N THR A 17 -2.12 3.19 -8.92
CA THR A 17 -0.93 2.51 -9.42
C THR A 17 -1.24 1.25 -10.22
N SER A 18 -2.35 0.57 -9.92
CA SER A 18 -2.73 -0.67 -10.61
C SER A 18 -3.58 -0.47 -11.87
N SER A 19 -4.50 0.50 -11.88
CA SER A 19 -5.49 0.65 -12.97
C SER A 19 -5.58 2.07 -13.56
N GLY A 20 -4.97 3.07 -12.93
CA GLY A 20 -5.05 4.47 -13.33
C GLY A 20 -6.45 5.11 -13.19
N LYS A 21 -7.45 4.39 -12.65
CA LYS A 21 -8.82 4.89 -12.48
C LYS A 21 -9.35 4.56 -11.08
N VAL A 22 -9.80 5.59 -10.37
CA VAL A 22 -10.39 5.43 -9.03
C VAL A 22 -11.75 6.12 -8.97
N THR A 23 -12.80 5.32 -8.78
CA THR A 23 -14.18 5.79 -8.64
C THR A 23 -14.73 5.40 -7.28
N ASN A 24 -15.83 6.05 -6.86
CA ASN A 24 -16.51 5.68 -5.61
C ASN A 24 -16.93 4.21 -5.59
N MET A 25 -17.37 3.66 -6.73
CA MET A 25 -17.79 2.27 -6.84
C MET A 25 -16.62 1.31 -6.60
N ILE A 26 -15.50 1.51 -7.30
CA ILE A 26 -14.31 0.65 -7.15
C ILE A 26 -13.75 0.74 -5.73
N LEU A 27 -13.72 1.95 -5.16
CA LEU A 27 -13.21 2.16 -3.81
C LEU A 27 -14.14 1.56 -2.74
N ALA A 28 -15.46 1.66 -2.91
CA ALA A 28 -16.45 1.05 -2.02
C ALA A 28 -16.32 -0.47 -2.00
N GLU A 29 -16.18 -1.10 -3.17
CA GLU A 29 -15.94 -2.54 -3.30
C GLU A 29 -14.63 -2.95 -2.63
N LYS A 30 -13.53 -2.25 -2.96
CA LYS A 30 -12.19 -2.54 -2.42
C LYS A 30 -12.13 -2.43 -0.90
N MET A 31 -12.84 -1.45 -0.33
CA MET A 31 -12.85 -1.19 1.11
C MET A 31 -13.99 -1.89 1.86
N ASN A 32 -14.85 -2.63 1.15
CA ASN A 32 -16.03 -3.28 1.70
C ASN A 32 -16.91 -2.34 2.54
N VAL A 33 -17.20 -1.15 2.00
CA VAL A 33 -18.05 -0.12 2.63
C VAL A 33 -19.10 0.41 1.65
N SER A 34 -20.13 1.10 2.13
CA SER A 34 -21.17 1.63 1.25
C SER A 34 -20.66 2.79 0.37
N SER A 35 -21.20 2.91 -0.84
CA SER A 35 -20.90 4.03 -1.75
C SER A 35 -21.22 5.40 -1.13
N ALA A 36 -22.21 5.46 -0.23
CA ALA A 36 -22.55 6.66 0.51
C ALA A 36 -21.43 7.06 1.50
N ALA A 37 -20.92 6.10 2.28
CA ALA A 37 -19.80 6.33 3.20
C ALA A 37 -18.53 6.76 2.46
N VAL A 38 -18.22 6.12 1.31
CA VAL A 38 -17.12 6.56 0.45
C VAL A 38 -17.32 7.99 -0.03
N SER A 39 -18.51 8.33 -0.54
CA SER A 39 -18.78 9.68 -1.06
C SER A 39 -18.61 10.76 0.02
N GLU A 40 -19.06 10.48 1.24
CA GLU A 40 -18.89 11.38 2.38
C GLU A 40 -17.40 11.57 2.72
N MET A 41 -16.65 10.48 2.83
CA MET A 41 -15.22 10.54 3.16
C MET A 41 -14.42 11.22 2.05
N ILE A 42 -14.67 10.91 0.77
CA ILE A 42 -14.04 11.55 -0.38
C ILE A 42 -14.29 13.06 -0.36
N SER A 43 -15.48 13.52 0.00
CA SER A 43 -15.75 14.96 0.18
C SER A 43 -14.84 15.58 1.26
N LYS A 44 -14.68 14.91 2.42
CA LYS A 44 -13.82 15.39 3.52
C LYS A 44 -12.34 15.41 3.12
N ILE A 45 -11.86 14.35 2.46
CA ILE A 45 -10.48 14.21 1.98
C ILE A 45 -10.18 15.26 0.91
N SER A 46 -11.13 15.52 0.01
CA SER A 46 -11.00 16.54 -1.03
C SER A 46 -10.90 17.94 -0.44
N LYS A 47 -11.77 18.30 0.50
CA LYS A 47 -11.70 19.58 1.22
C LYS A 47 -10.38 19.78 1.97
N SER A 48 -9.75 18.69 2.42
CA SER A 48 -8.46 18.70 3.11
C SER A 48 -7.24 18.76 2.16
N GLY A 49 -7.50 18.80 0.84
CA GLY A 49 -6.49 18.96 -0.20
C GLY A 49 -5.67 17.70 -0.52
N TYR A 50 -6.11 16.51 -0.09
CA TYR A 50 -5.39 15.27 -0.35
C TYR A 50 -5.76 14.60 -1.68
N ILE A 51 -6.94 14.92 -2.23
CA ILE A 51 -7.39 14.43 -3.53
C ILE A 51 -7.99 15.55 -4.38
N LYS A 52 -8.00 15.34 -5.69
CA LYS A 52 -8.65 16.19 -6.69
C LYS A 52 -9.61 15.33 -7.54
N ASN A 53 -10.73 15.92 -7.95
CA ASN A 53 -11.63 15.29 -8.90
C ASN A 53 -11.06 15.42 -10.31
N VAL A 54 -11.17 14.36 -11.10
CA VAL A 54 -10.73 14.31 -12.49
C VAL A 54 -11.91 13.88 -13.36
N PRO A 55 -12.35 14.74 -14.31
CA PRO A 55 -13.45 14.42 -15.20
C PRO A 55 -13.29 13.04 -15.83
N TYR A 56 -14.35 12.24 -15.81
CA TYR A 56 -14.42 10.87 -16.36
C TYR A 56 -13.52 9.80 -15.71
N LYS A 57 -12.51 10.20 -14.92
CA LYS A 57 -11.60 9.29 -14.20
C LYS A 57 -11.93 9.08 -12.72
N GLY A 58 -12.78 9.95 -12.16
CA GLY A 58 -13.16 9.92 -10.75
C GLY A 58 -12.29 10.88 -9.94
N PHE A 59 -11.37 10.37 -9.13
CA PHE A 59 -10.47 11.19 -8.33
C PHE A 59 -9.04 10.63 -8.29
N GLU A 60 -8.10 11.53 -8.02
CA GLU A 60 -6.66 11.23 -7.92
C GLU A 60 -6.11 11.89 -6.65
N LEU A 61 -5.08 11.27 -6.06
CA LEU A 61 -4.28 11.89 -5.02
C LEU A 61 -3.59 13.16 -5.54
N THR A 62 -3.58 14.20 -4.71
CA THR A 62 -2.64 15.30 -4.87
C THR A 62 -1.26 14.86 -4.38
N LYS A 63 -0.23 15.67 -4.62
CA LYS A 63 1.12 15.35 -4.10
C LYS A 63 1.13 15.18 -2.57
N LYS A 64 0.30 15.95 -1.86
CA LYS A 64 0.09 15.83 -0.42
C LYS A 64 -0.50 14.48 -0.03
N GLY A 65 -1.54 14.03 -0.75
CA GLY A 65 -2.17 12.73 -0.51
C GLY A 65 -1.26 11.56 -0.86
N GLU A 66 -0.54 11.66 -1.97
CA GLU A 66 0.42 10.66 -2.41
C GLU A 66 1.54 10.47 -1.39
N ASN A 67 2.15 11.56 -0.89
CA ASN A 67 3.22 11.45 0.11
C ASN A 67 2.73 10.77 1.40
N LEU A 68 1.51 11.05 1.86
CA LEU A 68 0.94 10.41 3.04
C LEU A 68 0.67 8.92 2.80
N ALA A 69 0.06 8.58 1.66
CA ALA A 69 -0.22 7.19 1.28
C ALA A 69 1.08 6.37 1.16
N ILE A 70 2.10 6.90 0.47
CA ILE A 70 3.40 6.23 0.31
C ILE A 70 4.10 6.04 1.66
N ASN A 71 4.01 7.03 2.56
CA ASN A 71 4.57 6.86 3.90
C ASN A 71 3.89 5.72 4.66
N LEU A 72 2.56 5.59 4.59
CA LEU A 72 1.84 4.46 5.19
C LEU A 72 2.29 3.11 4.60
N VAL A 73 2.42 3.03 3.27
CA VAL A 73 2.96 1.83 2.60
C VAL A 73 4.37 1.50 3.07
N ARG A 74 5.24 2.50 3.26
CA ARG A 74 6.58 2.31 3.85
C ARG A 74 6.48 1.75 5.26
N LYS A 75 5.64 2.33 6.13
CA LYS A 75 5.45 1.88 7.52
C LYS A 75 4.97 0.43 7.57
N HIS A 76 3.94 0.11 6.76
CA HIS A 76 3.38 -1.23 6.62
C HIS A 76 4.49 -2.25 6.32
N ARG A 77 5.24 -2.01 5.25
CA ARG A 77 6.28 -2.93 4.77
C ARG A 77 7.43 -3.10 5.76
N ILE A 78 7.83 -2.03 6.44
CA ILE A 78 8.85 -2.11 7.52
C ILE A 78 8.35 -2.98 8.67
N TRP A 79 7.08 -2.84 9.06
CA TRP A 79 6.47 -3.72 10.07
C TRP A 79 6.40 -5.16 9.62
N GLU A 80 5.99 -5.44 8.38
CA GLU A 80 5.97 -6.81 7.86
C GLU A 80 7.35 -7.47 7.94
N VAL A 81 8.41 -6.74 7.56
CA VAL A 81 9.79 -7.25 7.64
C VAL A 81 10.14 -7.60 9.09
N PHE A 82 9.84 -6.71 10.05
CA PHE A 82 10.13 -6.97 11.46
C PHE A 82 9.35 -8.18 11.99
N LEU A 83 8.04 -8.21 11.77
CA LEU A 83 7.15 -9.25 12.27
C LEU A 83 7.55 -10.64 11.73
N VAL A 84 7.88 -10.74 10.44
CA VAL A 84 8.31 -12.02 9.84
C VAL A 84 9.73 -12.38 10.27
N LYS A 85 10.71 -11.48 10.16
CA LYS A 85 12.11 -11.83 10.40
C LYS A 85 12.41 -12.06 11.87
N ASN A 86 11.87 -11.24 12.76
CA ASN A 86 12.23 -11.24 14.18
C ASN A 86 11.20 -11.98 15.04
N LEU A 87 9.90 -11.84 14.74
CA LEU A 87 8.84 -12.48 15.52
C LEU A 87 8.27 -13.76 14.89
N LYS A 88 8.76 -14.13 13.69
CA LYS A 88 8.38 -15.37 12.98
C LYS A 88 6.88 -15.47 12.70
N PHE A 89 6.23 -14.32 12.45
CA PHE A 89 4.85 -14.32 11.96
C PHE A 89 4.76 -15.03 10.60
N SER A 90 3.65 -15.74 10.38
CA SER A 90 3.32 -16.28 9.07
C SER A 90 2.88 -15.15 8.13
N TRP A 91 3.07 -15.36 6.83
CA TRP A 91 2.60 -14.42 5.79
C TRP A 91 1.08 -14.22 5.83
N GLU A 92 0.32 -15.24 6.22
CA GLU A 92 -1.14 -15.14 6.36
C GLU A 92 -1.58 -14.14 7.45
N LYS A 93 -0.76 -13.95 8.49
CA LYS A 93 -1.11 -13.12 9.67
C LYS A 93 -0.40 -11.79 9.71
N VAL A 94 0.71 -11.66 8.98
CA VAL A 94 1.56 -10.47 9.07
C VAL A 94 0.82 -9.21 8.64
N HIS A 95 0.01 -9.30 7.58
CA HIS A 95 -0.67 -8.16 6.99
C HIS A 95 -1.59 -7.45 7.99
N SER A 96 -2.45 -8.20 8.68
CA SER A 96 -3.41 -7.63 9.64
C SER A 96 -2.74 -6.95 10.84
N GLU A 97 -1.60 -7.48 11.29
CA GLU A 97 -0.84 -6.85 12.37
C GLU A 97 -0.08 -5.61 11.89
N ALA A 98 0.53 -5.67 10.71
CA ALA A 98 1.20 -4.52 10.11
C ALA A 98 0.22 -3.37 9.85
N GLU A 99 -1.02 -3.64 9.42
CA GLU A 99 -2.08 -2.63 9.29
C GLU A 99 -2.39 -1.93 10.61
N ASN A 100 -2.45 -2.64 11.73
CA ASN A 100 -2.72 -1.98 13.02
C ASN A 100 -1.53 -1.09 13.45
N LEU A 101 -0.31 -1.55 13.20
CA LEU A 101 0.91 -0.90 13.66
C LEU A 101 1.31 0.31 12.81
N GLU A 102 1.01 0.31 11.50
CA GLU A 102 1.42 1.40 10.60
C GLU A 102 0.82 2.76 11.01
N HIS A 103 -0.43 2.77 11.46
CA HIS A 103 -1.14 3.99 11.90
C HIS A 103 -0.71 4.46 13.29
N ALA A 104 -0.32 3.53 14.16
CA ALA A 104 0.11 3.84 15.53
C ALA A 104 1.57 4.32 15.62
N SER A 105 2.31 4.26 14.50
CA SER A 105 3.77 4.48 14.50
C SER A 105 4.16 5.88 14.04
N SER A 106 5.03 6.53 14.83
CA SER A 106 5.68 7.77 14.41
C SER A 106 6.73 7.52 13.32
N ASP A 107 7.04 8.55 12.54
CA ASP A 107 8.08 8.43 11.50
C ASP A 107 9.48 8.17 12.09
N GLU A 108 9.73 8.65 13.32
CA GLU A 108 10.96 8.39 14.06
C GLU A 108 11.10 6.92 14.44
N LEU A 109 10.03 6.32 15.01
CA LEU A 109 10.01 4.90 15.36
C LEU A 109 10.32 4.03 14.14
N ILE A 110 9.65 4.32 13.02
CA ILE A 110 9.82 3.56 11.77
C ILE A 110 11.24 3.71 11.22
N SER A 111 11.83 4.90 11.34
CA SER A 111 13.20 5.13 10.90
C SER A 111 14.22 4.36 11.75
N GLN A 112 14.02 4.28 13.07
CA GLN A 112 14.87 3.45 13.94
C GLN A 112 14.67 1.95 13.67
N LEU A 113 13.44 1.53 13.41
CA LEU A 113 13.12 0.15 13.07
C LEU A 113 13.75 -0.26 11.73
N GLU A 114 13.70 0.60 10.72
CA GLU A 114 14.36 0.39 9.43
C GLU A 114 15.89 0.22 9.58
N ILE A 115 16.54 1.05 10.40
CA ILE A 115 17.96 0.93 10.72
C ILE A 115 18.25 -0.41 11.41
N PHE A 116 17.45 -0.77 12.42
CA PHE A 116 17.56 -2.04 13.14
C PHE A 116 17.46 -3.25 12.21
N LEU A 117 16.62 -3.17 11.19
CA LEU A 117 16.44 -4.23 10.17
C LEU A 117 17.53 -4.23 9.08
N GLY A 118 18.50 -3.32 9.14
CA GLY A 118 19.58 -3.21 8.15
C GLY A 118 19.16 -2.51 6.85
N ASN A 119 18.21 -1.58 6.91
CA ASN A 119 17.68 -0.82 5.76
C ASN A 119 17.16 -1.71 4.61
N PRO A 120 16.17 -2.58 4.88
CA PRO A 120 15.62 -3.48 3.87
C PRO A 120 15.05 -2.70 2.67
N LYS A 121 15.26 -3.22 1.46
CA LYS A 121 14.73 -2.64 0.21
C LYS A 121 13.44 -3.29 -0.26
N PHE A 122 13.12 -4.46 0.26
CA PHE A 122 11.93 -5.22 -0.09
C PHE A 122 11.28 -5.79 1.18
N ASP A 123 9.96 -5.87 1.17
CA ASP A 123 9.17 -6.56 2.20
C ASP A 123 9.32 -8.09 2.04
N PRO A 124 8.75 -8.91 2.96
CA PRO A 124 8.80 -10.37 2.83
C PRO A 124 8.21 -10.88 1.51
N HIS A 125 7.18 -10.21 0.99
CA HIS A 125 6.46 -10.54 -0.24
C HIS A 125 7.23 -10.13 -1.52
N GLY A 126 8.32 -9.38 -1.38
CA GLY A 126 9.12 -8.87 -2.49
C GLY A 126 8.63 -7.54 -3.07
N HIS A 127 7.73 -6.81 -2.39
CA HIS A 127 7.39 -5.46 -2.79
C HIS A 127 8.45 -4.45 -2.35
N PRO A 128 8.79 -3.47 -3.21
CA PRO A 128 9.82 -2.49 -2.91
C PRO A 128 9.40 -1.59 -1.75
N ILE A 129 10.26 -1.37 -0.76
CA ILE A 129 9.98 -0.46 0.36
C ILE A 129 10.29 0.96 -0.10
N PRO A 130 9.32 1.89 -0.12
CA PRO A 130 9.60 3.28 -0.43
C PRO A 130 10.58 3.88 0.58
N ASP A 131 11.45 4.79 0.15
CA ASP A 131 12.29 5.55 1.07
C ASP A 131 11.48 6.64 1.80
N LYS A 132 12.12 7.34 2.75
CA LYS A 132 11.49 8.42 3.52
C LYS A 132 11.04 9.63 2.68
N TYR A 133 11.48 9.73 1.43
CA TYR A 133 11.07 10.76 0.48
C TYR A 133 9.99 10.27 -0.49
N GLY A 134 9.58 9.00 -0.36
CA GLY A 134 8.59 8.35 -1.19
C GLY A 134 9.12 7.82 -2.53
N ASN A 135 10.45 7.75 -2.71
CA ASN A 135 11.03 7.12 -3.88
C ASN A 135 10.92 5.60 -3.76
N ILE A 136 10.50 4.95 -4.84
CA ILE A 136 10.31 3.50 -4.89
C ILE A 136 11.47 2.90 -5.68
N PRO A 137 12.20 1.92 -5.13
CA PRO A 137 13.20 1.17 -5.88
C PRO A 137 12.64 0.61 -7.19
N GLU A 138 13.37 0.81 -8.29
CA GLU A 138 13.04 0.17 -9.57
C GLU A 138 13.12 -1.35 -9.44
N SER A 139 12.19 -2.03 -10.10
CA SER A 139 12.14 -3.49 -10.12
C SER A 139 11.89 -3.99 -11.54
N ASP A 140 12.86 -4.70 -12.10
CA ASP A 140 12.70 -5.42 -13.36
C ASP A 140 11.88 -6.69 -13.10
N LEU A 141 10.56 -6.58 -13.27
CA LEU A 141 9.59 -7.65 -13.09
C LEU A 141 8.82 -7.87 -14.40
N ILE A 142 8.52 -9.14 -14.67
CA ILE A 142 7.58 -9.56 -15.71
C ILE A 142 6.53 -10.45 -15.06
N CYS A 143 5.28 -10.35 -15.48
CA CYS A 143 4.25 -11.26 -15.00
C CYS A 143 4.57 -12.68 -15.49
N LEU A 144 4.40 -13.68 -14.63
CA LEU A 144 4.64 -15.09 -15.01
C LEU A 144 3.77 -15.50 -16.22
N SER A 145 2.55 -14.96 -16.33
CA SER A 145 1.64 -15.18 -17.46
C SER A 145 2.12 -14.60 -18.78
N GLU A 146 3.10 -13.69 -18.77
CA GLU A 146 3.68 -13.05 -19.94
C GLU A 146 5.01 -13.71 -20.36
N MET A 147 5.48 -14.71 -19.61
CA MET A 147 6.68 -15.46 -19.95
C MET A 147 6.42 -16.42 -21.11
N ASN A 148 7.39 -16.51 -22.02
CA ASN A 148 7.36 -17.50 -23.10
C ASN A 148 7.74 -18.89 -22.58
N VAL A 149 7.17 -19.93 -23.18
CA VAL A 149 7.51 -21.32 -22.88
C VAL A 149 9.02 -21.55 -23.07
N GLY A 150 9.67 -22.14 -22.05
CA GLY A 150 11.11 -22.40 -22.05
C GLY A 150 11.98 -21.27 -21.48
N GLN A 151 11.39 -20.10 -21.13
CA GLN A 151 12.11 -19.08 -20.38
C GLN A 151 12.24 -19.46 -18.90
N CYS A 152 13.40 -19.18 -18.31
CA CYS A 152 13.66 -19.35 -16.88
C CYS A 152 13.68 -17.99 -16.18
N ALA A 153 13.12 -17.92 -14.98
CA ALA A 153 13.14 -16.72 -14.12
C ALA A 153 13.21 -17.10 -12.65
N TYR A 154 13.53 -16.13 -11.80
CA TYR A 154 13.42 -16.25 -10.35
C TYR A 154 12.20 -15.48 -9.86
N ILE A 155 11.43 -16.08 -8.96
CA ILE A 155 10.32 -15.39 -8.30
C ILE A 155 10.93 -14.32 -7.38
N LYS A 156 10.67 -13.05 -7.69
CA LYS A 156 11.12 -11.90 -6.88
C LYS A 156 10.02 -11.27 -6.05
N GLN A 157 8.76 -11.42 -6.46
CA GLN A 157 7.61 -10.82 -5.81
C GLN A 157 6.40 -11.73 -5.95
N VAL A 158 5.59 -11.82 -4.90
CA VAL A 158 4.30 -12.50 -4.89
C VAL A 158 3.27 -11.52 -4.38
N SER A 159 2.17 -11.38 -5.11
CA SER A 159 1.05 -10.54 -4.67
C SER A 159 0.43 -11.12 -3.40
N ASP A 160 0.27 -10.28 -2.39
CA ASP A 160 -0.41 -10.53 -1.12
C ASP A 160 -1.95 -10.42 -1.22
N LYS A 161 -2.48 -10.04 -2.39
CA LYS A 161 -3.91 -9.78 -2.62
C LYS A 161 -4.86 -10.99 -2.56
N SER A 162 -4.42 -12.16 -2.10
CA SER A 162 -5.31 -13.31 -1.88
C SER A 162 -4.83 -14.16 -0.70
N SER A 163 -5.40 -13.90 0.48
CA SER A 163 -5.45 -14.87 1.57
C SER A 163 -6.59 -15.90 1.39
N GLU A 164 -7.20 -15.97 0.20
CA GLU A 164 -8.22 -16.97 -0.16
C GLU A 164 -7.65 -17.92 -1.22
N VAL A 165 -7.01 -18.97 -0.74
CA VAL A 165 -7.04 -20.31 -1.36
C VAL A 165 -7.43 -21.29 -0.28
#